data_AF-A0A4U2Z9I5-F1
#
_entry.id   AF-A0A4U2Z9I5-F1
#
_cell.length_a   1.000
_cell.length_b   1.000
_cell.length_c   1.000
_cell.angle_alpha   90.00
_cell.angle_beta   90.00
_cell.angle_gamma   90.00
#
_symmetry.space_group_name_H-M   'P 1'
#
loop_
_entity.id
_entity.type
_entity.pdbx_description
1 polymer ?
#
loop_
_entity_poly.entity_id
_entity_poly.type
_entity_poly.pdbx_seq_one_letter_code
_entity_poly.pdbx_strand_id
1 'polypeptide(L)'
;MERSLQNGLNIENHDITTCGNGTVTKHDFVESLSRNATITNPEDTLIFYFSGHGTNISQQHHLVFSDTLISTNELILNLEISLSS
;
A
#
# COMPACT_ATOMS: atom_id res chain seq x y z
N MET A 1 -2.47 11.11 -8.89
CA MET A 1 -2.27 11.10 -7.43
C MET A 1 -0.95 11.75 -7.06
N GLU A 2 0.19 11.28 -7.60
CA GLU A 2 1.55 11.79 -7.27
C GLU A 2 1.66 13.32 -7.26
N ARG A 3 1.29 14.02 -8.35
CA ARG A 3 1.34 15.50 -8.38
C ARG A 3 0.52 16.19 -7.28
N SER A 4 -0.58 15.58 -6.85
CA SER A 4 -1.41 16.13 -5.77
C SER A 4 -0.74 15.94 -4.41
N LEU A 5 -0.03 14.83 -4.19
CA LEU A 5 0.78 14.60 -2.99
C LEU A 5 1.95 15.60 -2.94
N GLN A 6 2.63 15.81 -4.06
CA GLN A 6 3.72 16.78 -4.16
C GLN A 6 3.26 18.20 -3.90
N ASN A 7 2.24 18.66 -4.63
CA ASN A 7 1.83 20.06 -4.57
C ASN A 7 0.97 20.37 -3.34
N GLY A 8 0.21 19.39 -2.85
CA GLY A 8 -0.72 19.57 -1.74
C GLY A 8 -0.11 19.29 -0.37
N LEU A 9 0.84 18.35 -0.28
CA LEU A 9 1.46 17.91 0.97
C LEU A 9 2.97 18.14 1.02
N ASN A 10 3.57 18.69 -0.05
CA ASN A 10 5.01 18.95 -0.15
C ASN A 10 5.87 17.69 0.05
N ILE A 11 5.37 16.53 -0.42
CA ILE A 11 6.10 15.25 -0.37
C ILE A 11 7.12 15.21 -1.53
N GLU A 12 8.36 14.83 -1.23
CA GLU A 12 9.40 14.71 -2.25
C GLU A 12 9.21 13.45 -3.11
N ASN A 13 9.68 13.48 -4.37
CA ASN A 13 9.58 12.31 -5.26
C ASN A 13 10.23 11.05 -4.68
N HIS A 14 11.30 11.20 -3.91
CA HIS A 14 12.03 10.07 -3.36
C HIS A 14 11.29 9.40 -2.18
N ASP A 15 10.30 10.07 -1.61
CA ASP A 15 9.42 9.55 -0.55
C ASP A 15 8.14 8.90 -1.11
N ILE A 16 7.98 8.88 -2.44
CA ILE A 16 6.82 8.27 -3.10
C ILE A 16 7.24 6.96 -3.75
N THR A 17 6.70 5.85 -3.24
CA THR A 17 6.78 4.55 -3.90
C THR A 17 5.52 4.30 -4.72
N THR A 18 5.66 4.20 -6.05
CA THR A 18 4.54 3.84 -6.95
C THR A 18 4.63 2.37 -7.35
N CYS A 19 3.60 1.60 -7.00
CA CYS A 19 3.52 0.18 -7.35
C CYS A 19 2.94 0.00 -8.76
N GLY A 20 3.78 -0.47 -9.68
CA GLY A 20 3.39 -0.85 -11.04
C GLY A 20 2.97 0.31 -11.96
N ASN A 21 2.66 -0.02 -13.21
CA ASN A 21 2.21 0.92 -14.24
C ASN A 21 0.93 0.35 -14.92
N GLY A 22 -0.10 0.09 -14.11
CA GLY A 22 -1.36 -0.53 -14.53
C GLY A 22 -1.45 -2.04 -14.29
N THR A 23 -0.37 -2.68 -13.85
CA THR A 23 -0.35 -4.08 -13.39
C THR A 23 0.39 -4.12 -12.07
N VAL A 24 -0.24 -4.69 -11.04
CA VAL A 24 0.33 -4.81 -9.69
C VAL A 24 0.03 -6.21 -9.20
N THR A 25 1.06 -6.99 -8.92
CA THR A 25 0.91 -8.31 -8.29
C THR A 25 0.83 -8.16 -6.77
N LYS A 26 0.28 -9.17 -6.09
CA LYS A 26 0.33 -9.22 -4.61
C LYS A 26 1.76 -9.14 -4.09
N HIS A 27 2.70 -9.80 -4.75
CA HIS A 27 4.09 -9.80 -4.32
C HIS A 27 4.71 -8.41 -4.36
N ASP A 28 4.61 -7.71 -5.50
CA ASP A 28 5.18 -6.36 -5.68
C ASP A 28 4.60 -5.38 -4.66
N PHE A 29 3.30 -5.50 -4.41
CA PHE A 29 2.59 -4.67 -3.45
C PHE A 29 3.06 -4.93 -2.01
N VAL A 30 3.06 -6.20 -1.56
CA VAL A 30 3.45 -6.55 -0.19
C VAL A 30 4.92 -6.20 0.06
N GLU A 31 5.81 -6.48 -0.88
CA GLU A 31 7.23 -6.12 -0.75
C GLU A 31 7.41 -4.60 -0.62
N SER A 32 6.75 -3.83 -1.50
CA SER A 32 6.82 -2.37 -1.45
C SER A 32 6.26 -1.82 -0.15
N LEU A 33 5.13 -2.34 0.32
CA LEU A 33 4.51 -1.91 1.56
C LEU A 33 5.37 -2.23 2.78
N SER A 34 5.92 -3.45 2.87
CA SER A 34 6.82 -3.86 3.95
C SER A 34 8.13 -3.06 3.94
N ARG A 35 8.68 -2.74 2.76
CA ARG A 35 9.84 -1.84 2.66
C ARG A 35 9.49 -0.44 3.20
N ASN A 36 8.35 0.12 2.82
CA ASN A 36 7.95 1.44 3.31
C ASN A 36 7.69 1.42 4.82
N ALA A 37 7.02 0.39 5.34
CA ALA A 37 6.76 0.25 6.76
C ALA A 37 8.05 0.18 7.60
N THR A 38 9.08 -0.53 7.12
CA THR A 38 10.35 -0.70 7.84
C THR A 38 11.25 0.54 7.84
N ILE A 39 11.10 1.45 6.87
CA ILE A 39 11.83 2.73 6.84
C ILE A 39 11.06 3.89 7.47
N THR A 40 9.77 3.68 7.82
CA THR A 40 8.91 4.68 8.44
C THR A 40 9.15 4.70 9.95
N ASN A 41 9.41 5.88 10.53
CA ASN A 41 9.56 6.05 11.96
C ASN A 41 8.20 6.34 12.65
N PRO A 42 8.10 6.17 13.98
CA PRO A 42 6.85 6.46 14.71
C PRO A 42 6.32 7.89 14.57
N GLU A 43 7.19 8.85 14.25
CA GLU A 43 6.83 10.26 14.06
C GLU A 43 6.46 10.60 12.60
N ASP A 44 6.67 9.65 11.68
CA ASP A 44 6.39 9.84 10.25
C ASP A 44 4.91 9.57 9.94
N THR A 45 4.43 10.13 8.84
CA THR A 45 3.09 9.84 8.31
C THR A 45 3.20 9.00 7.04
N LEU A 46 2.81 7.73 7.12
CA LEU A 46 2.71 6.85 5.96
C LEU A 46 1.34 7.01 5.27
N ILE A 47 1.35 7.43 4.00
CA ILE A 47 0.13 7.53 3.18
C ILE A 47 0.07 6.34 2.23
N PHE A 48 -0.90 5.44 2.45
CA PHE A 48 -1.22 4.38 1.52
C PHE A 48 -2.39 4.80 0.61
N TYR A 49 -2.19 4.73 -0.72
CA TYR A 49 -3.22 4.98 -1.71
C TYR A 49 -3.31 3.82 -2.71
N PHE A 50 -4.53 3.29 -2.88
CA PHE A 50 -4.83 2.26 -3.87
C PHE A 50 -5.96 2.72 -4.78
N SER A 51 -5.78 2.53 -6.10
CA SER A 51 -6.81 2.77 -7.10
C SER A 51 -6.93 1.53 -7.99
N GLY A 52 -8.02 0.80 -7.83
CA GLY A 52 -8.24 -0.47 -8.51
C GLY A 52 -9.58 -1.08 -8.13
N HIS A 53 -9.79 -2.34 -8.51
CA HIS A 53 -11.02 -3.04 -8.19
C HIS A 53 -11.02 -3.51 -6.72
N GLY A 54 -12.19 -3.42 -6.09
CA GLY A 54 -12.48 -4.03 -4.81
C GLY A 54 -13.63 -5.02 -4.96
N THR A 55 -13.68 -6.03 -4.08
CA THR A 55 -14.79 -6.98 -4.02
C THR A 55 -15.08 -7.40 -2.58
N ASN A 56 -16.26 -8.00 -2.38
CA ASN A 56 -16.69 -8.53 -1.09
C ASN A 56 -16.89 -10.04 -1.22
N ILE A 57 -16.14 -10.81 -0.44
CA ILE A 57 -16.24 -12.28 -0.38
C ILE A 57 -16.46 -12.66 1.07
N SER A 58 -17.54 -13.40 1.35
CA SER A 58 -17.85 -13.89 2.70
C SER A 58 -17.83 -12.78 3.77
N GLN A 59 -18.43 -11.62 3.48
CA GLN A 59 -18.47 -10.43 4.35
C GLN A 59 -17.10 -9.78 4.64
N GLN A 60 -16.07 -10.07 3.84
CA GLN A 60 -14.76 -9.43 3.95
C GLN A 60 -14.45 -8.60 2.70
N HIS A 61 -13.88 -7.41 2.91
CA HIS A 61 -13.43 -6.52 1.84
C HIS A 61 -12.09 -7.00 1.28
N HIS A 62 -11.96 -6.98 -0.04
CA HIS A 62 -10.75 -7.40 -0.73
C HIS A 62 -10.31 -6.34 -1.73
N LEU A 63 -8.98 -6.15 -1.82
CA LEU A 63 -8.33 -5.48 -2.94
C LEU A 63 -8.04 -6.53 -4.01
N VAL A 64 -8.35 -6.19 -5.27
CA VAL A 64 -8.11 -7.07 -6.42
C VAL A 64 -6.83 -6.62 -7.12
N PHE A 65 -5.84 -7.52 -7.13
CA PHE A 65 -4.58 -7.36 -7.84
C PHE A 65 -4.63 -8.07 -9.20
N SER A 66 -3.59 -7.91 -10.00
CA SER A 66 -3.54 -8.48 -11.36
C SER A 66 -3.45 -10.01 -11.37
N ASP A 67 -3.00 -10.61 -10.27
CA ASP A 67 -2.78 -12.05 -10.11
C ASP A 67 -3.65 -12.70 -9.03
N THR A 68 -4.14 -11.93 -8.05
CA THR A 68 -4.86 -12.48 -6.89
C THR A 68 -5.67 -11.43 -6.12
N LEU A 69 -6.26 -11.82 -4.99
CA LEU A 69 -6.94 -10.94 -4.05
C LEU A 69 -6.20 -10.90 -2.71
N ILE A 70 -6.31 -9.78 -2.00
CA ILE A 70 -5.87 -9.64 -0.60
C ILE A 70 -7.04 -9.08 0.20
N SER A 71 -7.38 -9.72 1.32
CA SER A 71 -8.38 -9.16 2.23
C SER A 71 -7.80 -7.95 2.99
N THR A 72 -8.63 -6.97 3.31
CA THR A 72 -8.18 -5.81 4.10
C THR A 72 -7.65 -6.22 5.49
N ASN A 73 -8.15 -7.32 6.05
CA ASN A 73 -7.67 -7.86 7.32
C ASN A 73 -6.26 -8.45 7.20
N GLU A 74 -5.99 -9.21 6.13
CA GLU A 74 -4.65 -9.72 5.83
C GLU A 74 -3.66 -8.56 5.63
N LEU A 75 -4.09 -7.49 4.95
CA LEU A 75 -3.29 -6.27 4.79
C LEU A 75 -2.93 -5.62 6.12
N ILE A 76 -3.90 -5.45 7.03
CA ILE A 76 -3.68 -4.88 8.36
C ILE A 76 -2.68 -5.74 9.15
N LEU A 77 -2.86 -7.06 9.14
CA LEU A 77 -1.94 -7.99 9.83
C LEU A 77 -0.51 -7.89 9.27
N ASN A 78 -0.34 -7.79 7.95
CA ASN A 78 0.98 -7.64 7.33
C ASN A 78 1.66 -6.33 7.76
N LEU A 79 0.90 -5.25 7.94
CA LEU A 79 1.39 -3.97 8.43
C LEU A 79 1.80 -4.04 9.91
N GLU A 80 0.97 -4.63 10.76
CA GLU A 80 1.27 -4.81 12.19
C GLU A 80 2.55 -5.62 12.40
N ILE A 81 2.75 -6.68 11.63
CA ILE A 81 3.98 -7.49 11.67
C ILE A 81 5.19 -6.66 11.24
N SER A 82 5.08 -5.90 10.14
CA SER A 82 6.19 -5.11 9.59
C SER A 82 6.61 -3.94 10.49
N LEU A 83 5.70 -3.43 11.32
CA LEU A 83 5.97 -2.35 12.29
C LEU A 83 6.50 -2.88 13.64
N SER A 84 6.39 -4.18 13.90
CA SER A 84 6.83 -4.82 15.15
C SER A 84 8.24 -5.41 15.07
N SER A 85 8.84 -5.43 13.88
CA SER A 85 10.16 -5.99 13.55
C SER A 85 11.21 -4.91 13.38
#